data_AF-A0A9P5E232-F1
#
_entry.id   AF-A0A9P5E232-F1
#
_cell.length_a   1.000
_cell.length_b   1.000
_cell.length_c   1.000
_cell.angle_alpha   90.00
_cell.angle_beta   90.00
_cell.angle_gamma   90.00
#
_symmetry.space_group_name_H-M   'P 1'
#
loop_
_entity.id
_entity.type
_entity.pdbx_description
1 polymer ?
#
loop_
_entity_poly.entity_id
_entity_poly.type
_entity_poly.pdbx_seq_one_letter_code
_entity_poly.pdbx_strand_id
1 'polypeptide(L)'
;MTSKTCPQRYEELLKPPAPTAQARPLPTTSSSASSLHAGEAPRPTPSGSSDQAESVKDSASCIIVSLDSPDNIVPAASSAAPLAQTKIVPTSRYDDPRAIYQRYVAARDAWYKVQPRGSIKTNQQYRRALGLPLRYDKSSYQWCLDWKQMGKRCDTSNGSRDWTKEEMMAYLDWSKAEDDRVEAQVAAEMERSPFSSRRDMHDTWEAAAVDSEAQQAIHSGR
;
A
#
# COMPACT_ATOMS: atom_id res chain seq x y z
N MET A 1 -51.15 6.28 31.46
CA MET A 1 -49.93 6.17 30.64
C MET A 1 -50.36 5.99 29.20
N THR A 2 -50.38 7.05 28.40
CA THR A 2 -50.76 6.99 26.98
C THR A 2 -49.52 7.32 26.15
N SER A 3 -49.03 6.30 25.45
CA SER A 3 -47.88 6.37 24.54
C SER A 3 -48.21 7.28 23.37
N LYS A 4 -47.33 8.25 23.09
CA LYS A 4 -47.41 9.10 21.89
C LYS A 4 -46.82 8.33 20.71
N THR A 5 -47.68 7.93 19.78
CA THR A 5 -47.31 7.36 18.48
C THR A 5 -46.58 8.42 17.63
N CYS A 6 -45.41 8.06 17.11
CA CYS A 6 -44.63 8.91 16.19
C CYS A 6 -45.30 8.96 14.80
N PRO A 7 -45.42 10.13 14.15
CA PRO A 7 -45.93 10.20 12.78
C PRO A 7 -44.92 9.68 11.74
N GLN A 8 -45.35 8.74 10.88
CA GLN A 8 -44.59 8.23 9.74
C GLN A 8 -44.42 9.32 8.67
N ARG A 9 -43.17 9.72 8.41
CA ARG A 9 -42.80 10.82 7.51
C ARG A 9 -42.49 10.37 6.07
N TYR A 10 -42.94 9.19 5.64
CA TYR A 10 -42.37 8.54 4.45
C TYR A 10 -43.38 7.93 3.46
N GLU A 11 -44.67 8.28 3.50
CA GLU A 11 -45.63 7.70 2.53
C GLU A 11 -45.45 8.21 1.08
N GLU A 12 -44.79 9.36 0.87
CA GLU A 12 -44.60 9.89 -0.49
C GLU A 12 -43.57 9.12 -1.34
N LEU A 13 -42.77 8.24 -0.73
CA LEU A 13 -41.74 7.48 -1.46
C LEU A 13 -42.26 6.18 -2.11
N LEU A 14 -43.51 5.79 -1.88
CA LEU A 14 -44.09 4.56 -2.45
C LEU A 14 -44.94 4.78 -3.70
N LYS A 15 -44.96 5.98 -4.30
CA LYS A 15 -45.75 6.22 -5.51
C LYS A 15 -44.96 5.85 -6.78
N PRO A 16 -45.37 4.83 -7.56
CA PRO A 16 -44.73 4.53 -8.83
C PRO A 16 -45.02 5.61 -9.88
N PRO A 17 -44.10 5.88 -10.83
CA PRO A 17 -44.34 6.87 -11.88
C PRO A 17 -45.45 6.42 -12.83
N ALA A 18 -46.35 7.35 -13.17
CA ALA A 18 -47.44 7.13 -14.10
C ALA A 18 -46.92 6.93 -15.55
N PRO A 19 -47.57 6.08 -16.37
CA PRO A 19 -47.18 5.89 -17.76
C PRO A 19 -47.82 6.98 -18.62
N THR A 20 -47.00 7.75 -19.35
CA THR A 20 -47.50 8.60 -20.43
C THR A 20 -46.96 8.09 -21.76
N ALA A 21 -47.83 7.40 -22.50
CA ALA A 21 -47.64 7.11 -23.90
C ALA A 21 -47.79 8.40 -24.72
N GLN A 22 -46.89 8.63 -25.68
CA GLN A 22 -47.28 8.89 -27.07
C GLN A 22 -46.07 8.80 -28.00
N ALA A 23 -46.21 7.91 -28.99
CA ALA A 23 -45.26 7.66 -30.06
C ALA A 23 -45.52 8.59 -31.26
N ARG A 24 -44.46 9.01 -31.95
CA ARG A 24 -44.46 9.19 -33.42
C ARG A 24 -43.03 9.02 -33.98
N PRO A 25 -42.83 8.39 -35.16
CA PRO A 25 -41.59 7.68 -35.47
C PRO A 25 -40.63 8.37 -36.48
N LEU A 26 -39.35 8.00 -36.33
CA LEU A 26 -38.27 7.75 -37.34
C LEU A 26 -37.75 8.93 -38.21
N PRO A 27 -36.42 8.98 -38.49
CA PRO A 27 -35.80 8.03 -39.41
C PRO A 27 -34.53 7.33 -38.90
N THR A 28 -34.44 6.06 -39.33
CA THR A 28 -33.32 5.13 -39.25
C THR A 28 -32.12 5.63 -40.06
N THR A 29 -30.96 5.77 -39.43
CA THR A 29 -29.67 5.69 -40.12
C THR A 29 -29.02 4.36 -39.79
N SER A 30 -28.88 3.56 -40.84
CA SER A 30 -28.16 2.30 -40.89
C SER A 30 -26.67 2.52 -40.61
N SER A 31 -26.07 1.66 -39.78
CA SER A 31 -24.67 1.29 -39.98
C SER A 31 -24.46 -0.17 -39.58
N SER A 32 -23.99 -0.93 -40.56
CA SER A 32 -23.75 -2.37 -40.52
C SER A 32 -22.32 -2.70 -40.08
N ALA A 33 -22.10 -4.01 -39.84
CA ALA A 33 -20.82 -4.75 -39.88
C ALA A 33 -19.86 -4.51 -38.70
N SER A 34 -19.16 -5.51 -38.13
CA SER A 34 -18.98 -6.93 -38.48
C SER A 34 -18.45 -7.73 -37.28
N SER A 35 -18.71 -9.03 -37.35
CA SER A 35 -18.19 -10.14 -36.53
C SER A 35 -16.80 -10.63 -37.04
N LEU A 36 -16.23 -11.60 -36.30
CA LEU A 36 -15.04 -12.46 -36.55
C LEU A 36 -13.72 -11.89 -36.01
N HIS A 37 -12.81 -12.57 -35.30
CA HIS A 37 -12.36 -13.97 -35.14
C HIS A 37 -11.72 -14.07 -33.72
N ALA A 38 -11.83 -15.10 -32.87
CA ALA A 38 -11.43 -16.52 -32.96
C ALA A 38 -9.92 -16.78 -33.21
N GLY A 39 -9.25 -17.35 -32.20
CA GLY A 39 -7.90 -17.94 -32.24
C GLY A 39 -6.98 -17.34 -31.17
N GLU A 40 -6.14 -18.05 -30.43
CA GLU A 40 -5.83 -19.47 -30.30
C GLU A 40 -4.90 -19.56 -29.07
N ALA A 41 -5.06 -20.57 -28.23
CA ALA A 41 -4.17 -20.83 -27.09
C ALA A 41 -2.85 -21.45 -27.57
N PRO A 42 -1.77 -21.35 -26.78
CA PRO A 42 -1.14 -22.60 -26.39
C PRO A 42 -0.70 -22.68 -24.91
N ARG A 43 -0.94 -23.88 -24.38
CA ARG A 43 -0.47 -24.49 -23.14
C ARG A 43 1.07 -24.57 -23.08
N PRO A 44 1.65 -24.61 -21.87
CA PRO A 44 2.61 -25.68 -21.61
C PRO A 44 2.34 -26.45 -20.31
N THR A 45 2.81 -27.68 -20.36
CA THR A 45 2.81 -28.81 -19.41
C THR A 45 3.45 -28.50 -18.05
N PRO A 46 2.97 -29.10 -16.94
CA PRO A 46 3.79 -29.29 -15.75
C PRO A 46 4.47 -30.68 -15.80
N SER A 47 5.81 -30.69 -15.77
CA SER A 47 6.61 -31.88 -15.43
C SER A 47 6.79 -31.92 -13.91
N GLY A 48 6.52 -33.07 -13.31
CA GLY A 48 6.71 -33.34 -11.89
C GLY A 48 8.10 -33.89 -11.54
N SER A 49 8.40 -33.84 -10.24
CA SER A 49 9.39 -34.60 -9.44
C SER A 49 9.47 -33.86 -8.09
N SER A 50 8.77 -34.22 -7.01
CA SER A 50 8.96 -35.36 -6.07
C SER A 50 10.36 -35.46 -5.44
N ASP A 51 10.42 -35.25 -4.11
CA ASP A 51 11.07 -36.06 -3.06
C ASP A 51 11.06 -35.26 -1.73
N GLN A 52 10.20 -35.60 -0.75
CA GLN A 52 10.49 -36.27 0.54
C GLN A 52 11.76 -35.78 1.28
N ALA A 53 11.68 -35.12 2.44
CA ALA A 53 11.28 -35.53 3.80
C ALA A 53 12.49 -35.90 4.69
N GLU A 54 12.57 -35.25 5.86
CA GLU A 54 13.06 -35.70 7.20
C GLU A 54 13.53 -34.46 8.00
N SER A 55 12.85 -34.09 9.09
CA SER A 55 12.97 -34.60 10.46
C SER A 55 14.32 -34.28 11.13
N VAL A 56 14.29 -33.47 12.19
CA VAL A 56 14.74 -33.81 13.56
C VAL A 56 14.77 -32.50 14.38
N LYS A 57 14.14 -32.58 15.56
CA LYS A 57 14.12 -31.56 16.60
C LYS A 57 15.44 -31.66 17.38
N ASP A 58 16.00 -30.55 17.85
CA ASP A 58 16.59 -30.60 19.19
C ASP A 58 16.53 -29.27 19.93
N SER A 59 16.13 -29.39 21.19
CA SER A 59 16.02 -28.36 22.21
C SER A 59 17.31 -28.32 23.00
N ALA A 60 17.88 -27.14 23.20
CA ALA A 60 18.81 -26.93 24.32
C ALA A 60 18.70 -25.48 24.82
N SER A 61 17.97 -25.33 25.91
CA SER A 61 17.98 -24.17 26.79
C SER A 61 19.26 -24.22 27.63
N CYS A 62 20.04 -23.14 27.66
CA CYS A 62 21.09 -22.94 28.64
C CYS A 62 20.93 -21.56 29.28
N ILE A 63 20.45 -21.59 30.52
CA ILE A 63 20.41 -20.45 31.44
C ILE A 63 21.84 -20.24 31.94
N ILE A 64 22.46 -19.10 31.63
CA ILE A 64 23.66 -18.66 32.34
C ILE A 64 23.24 -17.62 33.39
N VAL A 65 23.16 -18.09 34.63
CA VAL A 65 23.28 -17.22 35.81
C VAL A 65 24.78 -17.06 36.06
N SER A 66 25.27 -15.83 36.05
CA SER A 66 26.55 -15.51 36.68
C SER A 66 26.41 -14.24 37.49
N LEU A 67 26.78 -14.45 38.75
CA LEU A 67 26.74 -13.58 39.91
C LEU A 67 27.85 -12.54 39.76
N ASP A 68 27.54 -11.26 39.93
CA ASP A 68 28.58 -10.23 40.04
C ASP A 68 28.36 -9.45 41.34
N SER A 69 29.41 -9.44 42.16
CA SER A 69 29.56 -8.57 43.32
C SER A 69 30.96 -7.93 43.20
N PRO A 70 31.12 -6.67 43.63
CA PRO A 70 32.10 -5.75 43.05
C PRO A 70 33.42 -5.73 43.83
N ASP A 71 34.51 -5.36 43.17
CA ASP A 71 35.34 -4.21 43.59
C ASP A 71 36.59 -3.98 42.70
N ASN A 72 36.64 -2.76 42.15
CA ASN A 72 37.76 -1.81 42.24
C ASN A 72 38.93 -1.80 41.19
N ILE A 73 39.22 -0.55 40.77
CA ILE A 73 40.46 0.07 40.23
C ILE A 73 40.80 0.02 38.70
N VAL A 74 40.34 1.07 37.99
CA VAL A 74 40.95 2.06 37.03
C VAL A 74 42.34 1.80 36.35
N PRO A 75 42.74 2.57 35.29
CA PRO A 75 42.49 2.40 33.84
C PRO A 75 43.79 2.19 33.01
N ALA A 76 43.71 1.66 31.80
CA ALA A 76 44.77 1.82 30.80
C ALA A 76 44.22 1.80 29.36
N ALA A 77 44.57 2.83 28.60
CA ALA A 77 44.19 3.04 27.23
C ALA A 77 44.99 2.17 26.25
N SER A 78 44.33 1.53 25.29
CA SER A 78 44.63 1.69 23.85
C SER A 78 43.83 0.74 22.97
N SER A 79 43.39 1.31 21.85
CA SER A 79 43.11 0.63 20.59
C SER A 79 41.91 -0.34 20.57
N ALA A 80 40.71 0.24 20.41
CA ALA A 80 39.59 -0.49 19.82
C ALA A 80 39.35 0.09 18.43
N ALA A 81 39.56 -0.74 17.41
CA ALA A 81 39.11 -0.51 16.04
C ALA A 81 37.63 -0.10 16.02
N PRO A 82 37.18 0.74 15.07
CA PRO A 82 35.76 1.06 14.99
C PRO A 82 35.02 -0.25 14.73
N LEU A 83 34.23 -0.70 15.71
CA LEU A 83 33.22 -1.72 15.49
C LEU A 83 32.47 -1.29 14.24
N ALA A 84 32.52 -2.13 13.21
CA ALA A 84 31.61 -2.03 12.10
C ALA A 84 30.21 -2.07 12.72
N GLN A 85 29.61 -0.89 12.88
CA GLN A 85 28.21 -0.76 13.18
C GLN A 85 27.52 -1.31 11.93
N THR A 86 27.28 -2.62 11.93
CA THR A 86 26.18 -3.21 11.20
C THR A 86 24.97 -2.44 11.67
N LYS A 87 24.63 -1.39 10.92
CA LYS A 87 23.35 -0.73 10.99
C LYS A 87 22.36 -1.84 10.70
N ILE A 88 21.84 -2.47 11.75
CA ILE A 88 20.58 -3.17 11.69
C ILE A 88 19.61 -2.04 11.36
N VAL A 89 19.43 -1.79 10.07
CA VAL A 89 18.32 -0.98 9.59
C VAL A 89 17.12 -1.75 10.10
N PRO A 90 16.33 -1.20 11.04
CA PRO A 90 15.06 -1.82 11.38
C PRO A 90 14.35 -1.99 10.04
N THR A 91 13.92 -3.21 9.72
CA THR A 91 13.10 -3.45 8.55
C THR A 91 11.84 -2.63 8.75
N SER A 92 11.85 -1.40 8.21
CA SER A 92 10.78 -0.45 8.42
C SER A 92 9.54 -1.05 7.78
N ARG A 93 8.40 -0.84 8.43
CA ARG A 93 7.15 -1.31 7.87
C ARG A 93 6.96 -0.72 6.49
N TYR A 94 6.31 -1.48 5.62
CA TYR A 94 6.02 -1.06 4.26
C TYR A 94 5.25 0.27 4.25
N ASP A 95 4.33 0.47 5.18
CA ASP A 95 3.52 1.68 5.36
C ASP A 95 4.23 2.82 6.12
N ASP A 96 5.48 2.62 6.58
CA ASP A 96 6.22 3.66 7.30
C ASP A 96 6.49 4.88 6.40
N PRO A 97 6.08 6.09 6.79
CA PRO A 97 6.27 7.30 5.97
C PRO A 97 7.73 7.58 5.60
N ARG A 98 8.68 7.22 6.48
CA ARG A 98 10.12 7.43 6.22
C ARG A 98 10.62 6.42 5.18
N ALA A 99 10.21 5.17 5.29
CA ALA A 99 10.47 4.13 4.29
C ALA A 99 9.86 4.50 2.92
N ILE A 100 8.62 5.00 2.90
CA ILE A 100 7.95 5.48 1.69
C ILE A 100 8.78 6.60 1.02
N TYR A 101 9.21 7.60 1.80
CA TYR A 101 10.04 8.67 1.26
C TYR A 101 11.41 8.17 0.75
N GLN A 102 12.04 7.22 1.43
CA GLN A 102 13.29 6.62 0.95
C GLN A 102 13.11 5.91 -0.40
N ARG A 103 12.02 5.17 -0.57
CA ARG A 103 11.68 4.52 -1.86
C ARG A 103 11.43 5.57 -2.95
N TYR A 104 10.74 6.65 -2.62
CA TYR A 104 10.52 7.78 -3.53
C TYR A 104 11.85 8.39 -3.99
N VAL A 105 12.78 8.67 -3.07
CA VAL A 105 14.10 9.22 -3.39
C VAL A 105 14.89 8.25 -4.27
N ALA A 106 14.89 6.96 -3.93
CA ALA A 106 15.59 5.93 -4.73
C ALA A 106 15.05 5.84 -6.16
N ALA A 107 13.72 5.86 -6.33
CA ALA A 107 13.08 5.85 -7.65
C ALA A 107 13.41 7.12 -8.46
N ARG A 108 13.38 8.29 -7.80
CA ARG A 108 13.77 9.55 -8.41
C ARG A 108 15.24 9.57 -8.82
N ASP A 109 16.12 9.05 -7.99
CA ASP A 109 17.55 8.98 -8.28
C ASP A 109 17.84 8.00 -9.42
N ALA A 110 17.11 6.89 -9.50
CA ALA A 110 17.16 5.98 -10.65
C ALA A 110 16.71 6.69 -11.93
N TRP A 111 15.61 7.46 -11.86
CA TRP A 111 15.14 8.28 -12.98
C TRP A 111 16.17 9.34 -13.39
N TYR A 112 16.84 10.00 -12.44
CA TYR A 112 17.92 10.95 -12.70
C TYR A 112 19.14 10.32 -13.40
N LYS A 113 19.44 9.05 -13.13
CA LYS A 113 20.59 8.36 -13.75
C LYS A 113 20.36 8.05 -15.23
N VAL A 114 19.11 7.77 -15.63
CA VAL A 114 18.78 7.48 -17.04
C VAL A 114 18.55 8.74 -17.89
N GLN A 115 18.49 9.92 -17.28
CA GLN A 115 18.29 11.17 -18.02
C GLN A 115 19.50 11.53 -18.91
N PRO A 116 19.27 12.05 -20.13
CA PRO A 116 20.33 12.57 -20.99
C PRO A 116 21.24 13.59 -20.30
N ARG A 117 22.49 13.69 -20.79
CA ARG A 117 23.42 14.73 -20.35
C ARG A 117 22.86 16.11 -20.71
N GLY A 118 22.86 17.03 -19.75
CA GLY A 118 22.27 18.37 -19.90
C GLY A 118 20.80 18.46 -19.49
N SER A 119 20.11 17.34 -19.21
CA SER A 119 18.75 17.36 -18.69
C SER A 119 18.68 17.98 -17.29
N ILE A 120 17.64 18.78 -17.06
CA ILE A 120 17.35 19.38 -15.75
C ILE A 120 16.81 18.30 -14.81
N LYS A 121 17.59 17.96 -13.79
CA LYS A 121 17.26 16.94 -12.78
C LYS A 121 16.63 17.60 -11.56
N THR A 122 15.32 17.82 -11.61
CA THR A 122 14.56 18.38 -10.48
C THR A 122 13.38 17.50 -10.13
N ASN A 123 12.93 17.60 -8.87
CA ASN A 123 11.78 16.86 -8.39
C ASN A 123 10.53 17.16 -9.22
N GLN A 124 10.37 18.40 -9.68
CA GLN A 124 9.23 18.78 -10.53
C GLN A 124 9.24 18.05 -11.88
N GLN A 125 10.43 17.88 -12.50
CA GLN A 125 10.52 17.17 -13.77
C GLN A 125 10.27 15.68 -13.60
N TYR A 126 10.79 15.08 -12.53
CA TYR A 126 10.48 13.70 -12.16
C TYR A 126 8.97 13.49 -12.00
N ARG A 127 8.29 14.38 -11.26
CA ARG A 127 6.84 14.29 -11.05
C ARG A 127 6.05 14.45 -12.35
N ARG A 128 6.43 15.39 -13.21
CA ARG A 128 5.82 15.54 -14.54
C ARG A 128 5.98 14.30 -15.39
N ALA A 129 7.17 13.69 -15.38
CA ALA A 129 7.44 12.49 -16.16
C ALA A 129 6.60 11.28 -15.73
N LEU A 130 6.27 11.18 -14.45
CA LEU A 130 5.41 10.12 -13.91
C LEU A 130 3.92 10.48 -13.84
N GLY A 131 3.52 11.66 -14.35
CA GLY A 131 2.14 12.12 -14.26
C GLY A 131 1.66 12.43 -12.83
N LEU A 132 2.58 12.58 -11.87
CA LEU A 132 2.26 12.84 -10.48
C LEU A 132 1.85 14.32 -10.27
N PRO A 133 0.93 14.61 -9.33
CA PRO A 133 0.54 15.98 -9.01
C PRO A 133 1.75 16.83 -8.62
N LEU A 134 1.95 17.99 -9.25
CA LEU A 134 3.08 18.86 -8.90
C LEU A 134 2.98 19.44 -7.48
N ARG A 135 1.75 19.58 -6.99
CA ARG A 135 1.39 20.02 -5.64
C ARG A 135 0.07 19.37 -5.25
N TYR A 136 -0.07 19.11 -3.96
CA TYR A 136 -1.37 18.84 -3.35
C TYR A 136 -1.98 20.11 -2.75
N ASP A 137 -3.28 20.08 -2.52
CA ASP A 137 -4.00 21.13 -1.82
C ASP A 137 -3.70 21.10 -0.31
N LYS A 138 -4.12 22.16 0.39
CA LYS A 138 -3.84 22.29 1.83
C LYS A 138 -4.50 21.19 2.67
N SER A 139 -5.69 20.71 2.28
CA SER A 139 -6.42 19.71 3.05
C SER A 139 -5.73 18.35 2.99
N SER A 140 -5.22 17.95 1.81
CA SER A 140 -4.40 16.74 1.65
C SER A 140 -3.16 16.75 2.57
N TYR A 141 -2.46 17.89 2.64
CA TYR A 141 -1.33 18.05 3.55
C TYR A 141 -1.71 18.02 5.03
N GLN A 142 -2.89 18.55 5.40
CA GLN A 142 -3.36 18.45 6.79
C GLN A 142 -3.76 17.01 7.13
N TRP A 143 -4.41 16.31 6.21
CA TRP A 143 -4.82 14.93 6.36
C TRP A 143 -3.63 14.01 6.59
N CYS A 144 -2.53 14.17 5.84
CA CYS A 144 -1.36 13.30 6.03
C CYS A 144 -0.60 13.56 7.35
N LEU A 145 -0.77 14.73 7.98
CA LEU A 145 -0.21 15.03 9.31
C LEU A 145 -1.07 14.51 10.47
N ASP A 146 -2.22 13.92 10.19
CA ASP A 146 -3.05 13.28 11.21
C ASP A 146 -2.29 12.11 11.85
N TRP A 147 -2.57 11.83 13.12
CA TRP A 147 -1.89 10.81 13.93
C TRP A 147 -2.07 9.39 13.38
N LYS A 148 -3.08 9.16 12.54
CA LYS A 148 -3.34 7.88 11.88
C LYS A 148 -2.52 7.67 10.61
N GLN A 149 -1.93 8.73 10.07
CA GLN A 149 -1.20 8.70 8.79
C GLN A 149 0.30 8.84 9.07
N MET A 150 0.90 10.01 8.79
CA MET A 150 2.33 10.25 9.07
C MET A 150 2.60 10.75 10.49
N GLY A 151 1.55 11.16 11.22
CA GLY A 151 1.69 11.86 12.49
C GLY A 151 2.14 13.31 12.33
N LYS A 152 2.05 14.06 13.43
CA LYS A 152 2.30 15.51 13.43
C LYS A 152 3.75 15.86 13.10
N ARG A 153 4.70 14.98 13.46
CA ARG A 153 6.14 15.19 13.31
C ARG A 153 6.82 13.88 12.93
N CYS A 154 7.96 14.02 12.27
CA CYS A 154 8.86 12.92 11.93
C CYS A 154 9.78 12.63 13.11
N ASP A 155 9.56 11.50 13.76
CA ASP A 155 10.43 11.04 14.83
C ASP A 155 11.70 10.40 14.23
N THR A 156 12.85 10.89 14.68
CA THR A 156 14.18 10.41 14.29
C THR A 156 14.94 10.06 15.57
N SER A 157 15.97 9.22 15.47
CA SER A 157 16.82 8.87 16.62
C SER A 157 17.43 10.09 17.34
N ASN A 158 17.60 11.20 16.64
CA ASN A 158 18.13 12.46 17.17
C ASN A 158 17.04 13.47 17.62
N GLY A 159 15.77 13.04 17.68
CA GLY A 159 14.63 13.88 18.06
C GLY A 159 13.55 13.98 16.98
N SER A 160 12.56 14.82 17.25
CA SER A 160 11.38 14.99 16.40
C SER A 160 11.48 16.26 15.55
N ARG A 161 11.18 16.19 14.25
CA ARG A 161 11.19 17.35 13.32
C ARG A 161 9.90 17.45 12.52
N ASP A 162 9.64 18.61 11.94
CA ASP A 162 8.51 18.75 11.03
C ASP A 162 8.73 17.98 9.73
N TRP A 163 7.65 17.45 9.17
CA TRP A 163 7.65 16.81 7.87
C TRP A 163 7.92 17.85 6.78
N THR A 164 8.80 17.52 5.83
CA THR A 164 9.01 18.36 4.66
C THR A 164 7.85 18.17 3.68
N LYS A 165 7.58 19.19 2.87
CA LYS A 165 6.53 19.07 1.83
C LYS A 165 6.80 17.92 0.88
N GLU A 166 8.06 17.65 0.57
CA GLU A 166 8.41 16.55 -0.33
C GLU A 166 8.07 15.18 0.28
N GLU A 167 8.36 14.98 1.56
CA GLU A 167 7.96 13.77 2.28
C GLU A 167 6.45 13.59 2.31
N MET A 168 5.73 14.67 2.57
CA MET A 168 4.26 14.65 2.55
C MET A 168 3.72 14.32 1.16
N MET A 169 4.31 14.89 0.10
CA MET A 169 3.93 14.55 -1.28
C MET A 169 4.23 13.08 -1.61
N ALA A 170 5.39 12.55 -1.21
CA ALA A 170 5.74 11.17 -1.42
C ALA A 170 4.78 10.20 -0.73
N TYR A 171 4.35 10.54 0.50
CA TYR A 171 3.33 9.78 1.20
C TYR A 171 1.97 9.84 0.50
N LEU A 172 1.55 11.02 0.06
CA LEU A 172 0.29 11.19 -0.67
C LEU A 172 0.29 10.48 -2.03
N ASP A 173 1.43 10.45 -2.73
CA ASP A 173 1.60 9.68 -3.97
C ASP A 173 1.42 8.18 -3.69
N TRP A 174 2.10 7.68 -2.65
CA TRP A 174 2.02 6.28 -2.26
C TRP A 174 0.62 5.88 -1.80
N SER A 175 -0.03 6.70 -0.97
CA SER A 175 -1.38 6.44 -0.47
C SER A 175 -2.39 6.37 -1.61
N LYS A 176 -2.30 7.27 -2.60
CA LYS A 176 -3.17 7.21 -3.78
C LYS A 176 -2.89 5.99 -4.65
N ALA A 177 -1.62 5.69 -4.91
CA ALA A 177 -1.25 4.50 -5.68
C ALA A 177 -1.71 3.21 -4.99
N GLU A 178 -1.73 3.19 -3.66
CA GLU A 178 -2.21 2.04 -2.90
C GLU A 178 -3.74 1.92 -2.92
N ASP A 179 -4.46 3.03 -2.77
CA ASP A 179 -5.92 3.05 -2.95
C ASP A 179 -6.30 2.54 -4.36
N ASP A 180 -5.62 3.03 -5.40
CA ASP A 180 -5.84 2.59 -6.79
C ASP A 180 -5.52 1.09 -6.97
N ARG A 181 -4.48 0.56 -6.30
CA ARG A 181 -4.13 -0.86 -6.34
C ARG A 181 -5.21 -1.72 -5.69
N VAL A 182 -5.67 -1.32 -4.50
CA VAL A 182 -6.73 -2.03 -3.77
C VAL A 182 -8.03 -1.97 -4.56
N GLU A 183 -8.39 -0.81 -5.13
CA GLU A 183 -9.57 -0.67 -5.98
C GLU A 183 -9.47 -1.55 -7.23
N ALA A 184 -8.31 -1.61 -7.89
CA ALA A 184 -8.09 -2.49 -9.04
C ALA A 184 -8.20 -3.98 -8.65
N GLN A 185 -7.69 -4.38 -7.49
CA GLN A 185 -7.84 -5.74 -6.98
C GLN A 185 -9.30 -6.09 -6.70
N VAL A 186 -10.04 -5.19 -6.06
CA VAL A 186 -11.48 -5.35 -5.80
C VAL A 186 -12.25 -5.40 -7.12
N ALA A 187 -11.93 -4.54 -8.09
CA ALA A 187 -12.55 -4.52 -9.40
C ALA A 187 -12.32 -5.85 -10.15
N ALA A 188 -11.08 -6.34 -10.19
CA ALA A 188 -10.75 -7.63 -10.80
C ALA A 188 -11.47 -8.80 -10.11
N GLU A 189 -11.62 -8.76 -8.79
CA GLU A 189 -12.39 -9.74 -8.05
C GLU A 189 -13.89 -9.68 -8.41
N MET A 190 -14.45 -8.47 -8.48
CA MET A 190 -15.84 -8.23 -8.86
C MET A 190 -16.13 -8.68 -10.31
N GLU A 191 -15.18 -8.54 -11.23
CA GLU A 191 -15.29 -9.07 -12.59
C GLU A 191 -15.25 -10.61 -12.61
N ARG A 192 -14.35 -11.21 -11.83
CA ARG A 192 -14.21 -12.68 -11.73
C ARG A 192 -15.40 -13.34 -11.06
N SER A 193 -15.99 -12.69 -10.07
CA SER A 193 -17.12 -13.21 -9.30
C SER A 193 -18.02 -12.08 -8.84
N PRO A 194 -18.91 -11.59 -9.72
CA PRO A 194 -19.91 -10.61 -9.33
C PRO A 194 -20.79 -11.24 -8.27
N PHE A 195 -20.69 -10.75 -7.03
CA PHE A 195 -21.40 -11.28 -5.86
C PHE A 195 -20.97 -12.70 -5.46
N SER A 196 -19.71 -12.86 -5.01
CA SER A 196 -19.34 -14.03 -4.21
C SER A 196 -20.42 -14.29 -3.13
N SER A 197 -20.67 -15.56 -2.78
CA SER A 197 -21.39 -15.86 -1.54
C SER A 197 -20.82 -15.00 -0.41
N ARG A 198 -21.65 -14.51 0.52
CA ARG A 198 -21.25 -13.60 1.61
C ARG A 198 -19.84 -13.96 2.08
N ARG A 199 -18.86 -13.12 1.78
CA ARG A 199 -17.53 -13.24 2.38
C ARG A 199 -17.71 -12.98 3.87
N ASP A 200 -17.28 -13.92 4.69
CA ASP A 200 -17.31 -13.70 6.12
C ASP A 200 -16.25 -12.66 6.48
N MET A 201 -16.51 -11.93 7.57
CA MET A 201 -15.59 -10.90 8.06
C MET A 201 -14.17 -11.47 8.23
N HIS A 202 -14.06 -12.73 8.66
CA HIS A 202 -12.79 -13.43 8.85
C HIS A 202 -11.98 -13.55 7.57
N ASP A 203 -12.58 -14.01 6.47
CA ASP A 203 -11.91 -14.18 5.18
C ASP A 203 -11.35 -12.84 4.66
N THR A 204 -12.07 -11.75 4.93
CA THR A 204 -11.65 -10.40 4.53
C THR A 204 -10.41 -9.96 5.31
N TRP A 205 -10.37 -10.23 6.63
CA TRP A 205 -9.19 -9.94 7.45
C TRP A 205 -8.00 -10.82 7.08
N GLU A 206 -8.20 -12.11 6.79
CA GLU A 206 -7.13 -13.02 6.38
C GLU A 206 -6.54 -12.59 5.03
N ALA A 207 -7.39 -12.27 4.04
CA ALA A 207 -6.93 -11.75 2.76
C ALA A 207 -6.13 -10.44 2.91
N ALA A 208 -6.58 -9.53 3.78
CA ALA A 208 -5.87 -8.29 4.06
C ALA A 208 -4.51 -8.52 4.76
N ALA A 209 -4.43 -9.50 5.68
CA ALA A 209 -3.18 -9.86 6.34
C ALA A 209 -2.17 -10.44 5.35
N VAL A 210 -2.60 -11.37 4.48
CA VAL A 210 -1.76 -11.96 3.44
C VAL A 210 -1.27 -10.89 2.46
N ASP A 211 -2.13 -9.96 2.04
CA ASP A 211 -1.74 -8.85 1.18
C ASP A 211 -0.71 -7.92 1.87
N SER A 212 -0.93 -7.60 3.15
CA SER A 212 0.01 -6.79 3.94
C SER A 212 1.39 -7.45 4.06
N GLU A 213 1.44 -8.75 4.31
CA GLU A 213 2.69 -9.52 4.36
C GLU A 213 3.39 -9.56 2.99
N ALA A 214 2.62 -9.72 1.91
CA ALA A 214 3.16 -9.68 0.55
C ALA A 214 3.77 -8.31 0.22
N GLN A 215 3.09 -7.20 0.56
CA GLN A 215 3.64 -5.85 0.37
C GLN A 215 4.89 -5.61 1.22
N GLN A 216 4.88 -6.09 2.47
CA GLN A 216 6.05 -6.03 3.33
C GLN A 216 7.21 -6.80 2.71
N ALA A 217 7.00 -8.00 2.16
CA ALA A 217 8.05 -8.80 1.54
C ALA A 217 8.65 -8.12 0.30
N ILE A 218 7.83 -7.51 -0.56
CA ILE A 218 8.28 -6.77 -1.75
C ILE A 218 9.17 -5.60 -1.36
N HIS A 219 8.80 -4.87 -0.29
CA HIS A 219 9.47 -3.63 0.09
C HIS A 219 10.56 -3.77 1.15
N SER A 220 10.68 -4.92 1.82
CA SER A 220 11.73 -5.19 2.81
C SER A 220 13.09 -5.53 2.18
N GLY A 221 13.12 -5.81 0.88
CA GLY A 221 14.35 -6.18 0.17
C GLY A 221 14.82 -7.59 0.53
N ARG A 222 14.88 -8.46 -0.47
CA ARG A 222 15.69 -9.67 -0.43
C ARG A 222 17.04 -9.39 -1.06
#